data_AF-A0A202DUH4-F1
#
_entry.id   AF-A0A202DUH4-F1
#
_cell.length_a   1.000
_cell.length_b   1.000
_cell.length_c   1.000
_cell.angle_alpha   90.00
_cell.angle_beta   90.00
_cell.angle_gamma   90.00
#
_symmetry.space_group_name_H-M   'P 1'
#
loop_
_entity.id
_entity.type
_entity.pdbx_description
1 polymer ?
#
loop_
_entity_poly.entity_id
_entity_poly.type
_entity_poly.pdbx_seq_one_letter_code
_entity_poly.pdbx_strand_id
1 'polypeptide(L)'
;MAKLSAARSKWAVITFLAAAAATVAVMMVLFNIRDRKMEAYQYPLKVVDISEDEIDPEIWGQNYPFEYDTFIKTEIDYGKTRYGGSTPYSKLERFPAMKRLWAGYAFSIDHHE
;
A
#
# COMPACT_ATOMS: atom_id res chain seq x y z
N MET A 1 33.36 47.71 -36.07
CA MET A 1 32.83 47.57 -34.70
C MET A 1 31.38 47.10 -34.61
N ALA A 2 30.47 47.45 -35.55
CA ALA A 2 29.05 47.08 -35.49
C ALA A 2 28.74 45.55 -35.49
N LYS A 3 29.51 44.73 -36.22
CA LYS A 3 29.28 43.27 -36.31
C LYS A 3 29.49 42.52 -34.98
N LEU A 4 30.44 42.96 -34.15
CA LEU A 4 30.72 42.36 -32.84
C LEU A 4 29.61 42.65 -31.82
N SER A 5 28.98 43.83 -31.89
CA SER A 5 27.83 44.21 -31.05
C SER A 5 26.59 43.35 -31.38
N ALA A 6 26.27 43.20 -32.66
CA ALA A 6 25.15 42.39 -33.11
C ALA A 6 25.31 40.90 -32.76
N ALA A 7 26.52 40.35 -32.88
CA ALA A 7 26.80 38.97 -32.47
C ALA A 7 26.63 38.78 -30.96
N ARG A 8 27.15 39.70 -30.13
CA ARG A 8 26.94 39.68 -28.67
C ARG A 8 25.46 39.80 -28.28
N SER A 9 24.71 40.66 -28.97
CA SER A 9 23.25 40.78 -28.76
C SER A 9 22.50 39.49 -29.11
N LYS A 10 22.85 38.83 -30.22
CA LYS A 10 22.25 37.54 -30.59
C LYS A 10 22.52 36.46 -29.55
N TRP A 11 23.76 36.36 -29.05
CA TRP A 11 24.11 35.42 -27.99
C TRP A 11 23.37 35.72 -26.69
N ALA A 12 23.20 36.99 -26.32
CA ALA A 12 22.42 37.39 -25.14
C ALA A 12 20.93 37.01 -25.27
N VAL A 13 20.33 37.13 -26.46
CA VAL A 13 18.95 36.69 -26.71
C VAL A 13 18.84 35.17 -26.64
N ILE A 14 19.79 34.43 -27.20
CA ILE A 14 19.81 32.96 -27.15
C ILE A 14 19.94 32.48 -25.70
N THR A 15 20.84 33.04 -24.90
CA THR A 15 20.99 32.64 -23.50
C THR A 15 19.76 32.98 -22.66
N PHE A 16 19.12 34.12 -22.91
CA PHE A 16 17.86 34.47 -22.25
C PHE A 16 16.73 33.48 -22.58
N LEU A 17 16.56 33.15 -23.86
CA LEU A 17 15.54 32.18 -24.29
C LEU A 17 15.82 30.78 -23.75
N ALA A 18 17.08 30.35 -23.72
CA ALA A 18 17.48 29.07 -23.15
C ALA A 18 17.20 29.03 -21.64
N ALA A 19 17.51 30.10 -20.90
CA ALA A 19 17.21 30.20 -19.48
C ALA A 19 15.69 30.18 -19.22
N ALA A 20 14.91 30.93 -20.01
CA ALA A 20 13.45 30.93 -19.91
C ALA A 20 12.85 29.54 -20.18
N ALA A 21 13.33 28.84 -21.21
CA ALA A 21 12.92 27.47 -21.52
C ALA A 21 13.29 26.49 -20.40
N ALA A 22 14.49 26.62 -19.83
CA ALA A 22 14.92 25.81 -18.69
C ALA A 22 14.04 26.05 -17.45
N THR A 23 13.71 27.31 -17.13
CA THR A 23 12.79 27.64 -16.03
C THR A 23 11.41 27.03 -16.25
N VAL A 24 10.87 27.11 -17.48
CA VAL A 24 9.58 26.50 -17.82
C VAL A 24 9.63 24.97 -17.67
N ALA A 25 10.71 24.32 -18.10
CA ALA A 25 10.89 22.87 -17.92
C ALA A 25 10.94 22.47 -16.44
N VAL A 26 11.69 23.22 -15.61
CA VAL A 26 11.73 22.98 -14.15
C VAL A 26 10.36 23.18 -13.52
N MET A 27 9.62 24.21 -13.92
CA MET A 27 8.25 24.45 -13.44
C MET A 27 7.30 23.32 -13.81
N MET A 28 7.37 22.78 -15.04
CA MET A 28 6.54 21.63 -15.44
C MET A 28 6.81 20.41 -14.55
N VAL A 29 8.07 20.10 -14.28
CA VAL A 29 8.44 18.98 -13.40
C VAL A 29 7.96 19.24 -11.97
N LEU A 30 8.13 20.47 -11.46
CA LEU A 30 7.67 20.85 -10.13
C LEU A 30 6.16 20.66 -9.98
N PHE A 31 5.35 21.14 -10.93
CA PHE A 31 3.90 20.97 -10.89
C PHE A 31 3.48 19.52 -11.01
N ASN A 32 4.09 18.74 -11.90
CA ASN A 32 3.83 17.30 -11.99
C ASN A 32 4.09 16.58 -10.65
N ILE A 33 5.22 16.85 -10.00
CA ILE A 33 5.53 16.29 -8.68
C ILE A 33 4.53 16.77 -7.63
N ARG A 34 4.18 18.05 -7.65
CA ARG A 34 3.23 18.65 -6.70
C ARG A 34 1.86 18.01 -6.83
N ASP A 35 1.33 17.88 -8.04
CA ASP A 35 0.00 17.31 -8.30
C ASP A 35 -0.05 15.85 -7.86
N ARG A 36 0.97 15.06 -8.20
CA ARG A 36 1.08 13.67 -7.72
C ARG A 36 1.19 13.56 -6.21
N LYS A 37 1.87 14.50 -5.55
CA LYS A 37 1.89 14.55 -4.07
C LYS A 37 0.53 14.91 -3.50
N MET A 38 -0.19 15.86 -4.11
CA MET A 38 -1.55 16.24 -3.70
C MET A 38 -2.53 15.09 -3.85
N GLU A 39 -2.47 14.34 -4.96
CA GLU A 39 -3.23 13.10 -5.15
C GLU A 39 -2.90 12.05 -4.09
N ALA A 40 -1.63 11.91 -3.72
CA ALA A 40 -1.22 10.97 -2.68
C ALA A 40 -1.77 11.33 -1.29
N TYR A 41 -1.94 12.62 -0.98
CA TYR A 41 -2.58 13.05 0.28
C TYR A 41 -4.09 12.75 0.31
N GLN A 42 -4.71 12.57 -0.84
CA GLN A 42 -6.12 12.19 -0.95
C GLN A 42 -6.30 10.68 -0.83
N TYR A 43 -5.23 9.87 -0.75
CA TYR A 43 -5.33 8.42 -0.64
C TYR A 43 -5.28 7.93 0.82
N PRO A 44 -6.17 7.01 1.22
CA PRO A 44 -7.36 6.58 0.48
C PRO A 44 -8.38 7.71 0.43
N LEU A 45 -9.06 7.85 -0.70
CA LEU A 45 -10.21 8.75 -0.77
C LEU A 45 -11.23 8.18 0.20
N LYS A 46 -11.46 8.87 1.33
CA LYS A 46 -12.53 8.51 2.25
C LYS A 46 -13.85 8.74 1.53
N VAL A 47 -14.44 7.67 0.99
CA VAL A 47 -15.74 7.67 0.32
C VAL A 47 -16.85 7.77 1.36
N VAL A 48 -16.65 7.17 2.53
CA VAL A 48 -17.60 7.14 3.64
C VAL A 48 -16.92 7.56 4.95
N ASP A 49 -17.62 8.32 5.78
CA ASP A 49 -17.18 8.61 7.15
C ASP A 49 -17.38 7.37 8.04
N ILE A 50 -16.30 6.90 8.67
CA ILE A 50 -16.31 5.75 9.58
C ILE A 50 -16.43 6.28 11.01
N SER A 51 -17.39 5.77 11.78
CA SER A 51 -17.53 6.14 13.21
C SER A 51 -16.39 5.58 14.06
N GLU A 52 -16.08 6.22 15.18
CA GLU A 52 -14.99 5.80 16.08
C GLU A 52 -15.14 4.35 16.59
N ASP A 53 -16.38 3.87 16.74
CA ASP A 53 -16.70 2.54 17.26
C ASP A 53 -17.16 1.54 16.16
N GLU A 54 -16.81 1.78 14.89
CA GLU A 54 -17.21 0.89 13.79
C GLU A 54 -16.45 -0.45 13.82
N ILE A 55 -17.18 -1.54 13.94
CA ILE A 55 -16.62 -2.90 14.03
C ILE A 55 -16.83 -3.72 12.75
N ASP A 56 -17.75 -3.31 11.88
CA ASP A 56 -18.06 -4.05 10.66
C ASP A 56 -16.96 -3.82 9.61
N PRO A 57 -16.14 -4.84 9.29
CA PRO A 57 -15.04 -4.68 8.35
C PRO A 57 -15.50 -4.30 6.94
N GLU A 58 -16.75 -4.57 6.56
CA GLU A 58 -17.30 -4.18 5.25
C GLU A 58 -17.39 -2.65 5.11
N ILE A 59 -17.75 -1.94 6.18
CA ILE A 59 -17.81 -0.46 6.20
C ILE A 59 -16.41 0.12 6.03
N TRP A 60 -15.40 -0.47 6.67
CA TRP A 60 -14.00 -0.11 6.45
C TRP A 60 -13.56 -0.40 5.00
N GLY A 61 -13.99 -1.52 4.44
CA GLY A 61 -13.67 -1.92 3.07
C GLY A 61 -14.16 -0.97 1.98
N GLN A 62 -15.15 -0.11 2.25
CA GLN A 62 -15.59 0.92 1.31
C GLN A 62 -14.50 1.98 1.07
N ASN A 63 -13.70 2.30 2.09
CA ASN A 63 -12.57 3.23 1.99
C ASN A 63 -11.25 2.52 1.64
N TYR A 64 -11.13 1.23 2.00
CA TYR A 64 -9.92 0.41 1.88
C TYR A 64 -10.19 -0.90 1.11
N PRO A 65 -10.61 -0.82 -0.17
CA PRO A 65 -11.10 -2.00 -0.89
C PRO A 65 -10.02 -3.06 -1.15
N PHE A 66 -8.75 -2.66 -1.29
CA PHE A 66 -7.65 -3.60 -1.53
C PHE A 66 -7.30 -4.39 -0.27
N GLU A 67 -7.27 -3.70 0.87
CA GLU A 67 -7.01 -4.29 2.18
C GLU A 67 -8.17 -5.21 2.56
N TYR A 68 -9.41 -4.80 2.34
CA TYR A 68 -10.60 -5.62 2.58
C TYR A 68 -10.62 -6.88 1.70
N ASP A 69 -10.35 -6.76 0.40
CA ASP A 69 -10.25 -7.92 -0.49
C ASP A 69 -9.17 -8.91 -0.02
N THR A 70 -8.03 -8.40 0.48
CA THR A 70 -6.97 -9.24 1.04
C THR A 70 -7.38 -9.90 2.36
N PHE A 71 -8.13 -9.19 3.20
CA PHE A 71 -8.67 -9.70 4.46
C PHE A 71 -9.68 -10.83 4.21
N ILE A 72 -10.65 -10.64 3.32
CA ILE A 72 -11.66 -11.64 3.00
C ILE A 72 -11.05 -12.92 2.42
N LYS A 73 -9.94 -12.81 1.67
CA LYS A 73 -9.21 -14.00 1.18
C LYS A 73 -8.71 -14.92 2.29
N THR A 74 -8.61 -14.47 3.54
CA THR A 74 -8.21 -15.33 4.68
C THR A 74 -9.27 -16.36 5.06
N GLU A 75 -10.52 -16.18 4.64
CA GLU A 75 -11.59 -17.17 4.82
C GLU A 75 -11.38 -18.41 3.94
N ILE A 76 -10.58 -18.29 2.88
CA ILE A 76 -10.36 -19.37 1.92
C ILE A 76 -9.41 -20.41 2.52
N ASP A 77 -9.92 -21.62 2.74
CA ASP A 77 -9.09 -22.80 3.02
C ASP A 77 -8.31 -23.20 1.77
N TYR A 78 -7.02 -22.85 1.74
CA TYR A 78 -6.08 -23.18 0.68
C TYR A 78 -5.44 -24.57 0.83
N GLY A 79 -5.82 -25.34 1.85
CA GLY A 79 -5.36 -26.72 2.04
C GLY A 79 -4.27 -26.89 3.10
N LYS A 80 -3.83 -28.16 3.25
CA LYS A 80 -2.74 -28.55 4.15
C LYS A 80 -1.37 -28.40 3.48
N THR A 81 -0.41 -27.95 4.26
CA THR A 81 1.02 -28.01 3.93
C THR A 81 1.69 -29.10 4.77
N ARG A 82 3.01 -29.31 4.58
CA ARG A 82 3.76 -30.33 5.33
C ARG A 82 3.64 -30.17 6.85
N TYR A 83 3.58 -28.94 7.34
CA TYR A 83 3.61 -28.64 8.77
C TYR A 83 2.43 -27.80 9.28
N GLY A 84 1.59 -27.24 8.41
CA GLY A 84 0.41 -26.46 8.79
C GLY A 84 -0.56 -26.36 7.63
N GLY A 85 -1.00 -25.15 7.32
CA GLY A 85 -1.99 -24.86 6.29
C GLY A 85 -3.22 -24.21 6.90
N SER A 86 -4.27 -24.05 6.11
CA SER A 86 -5.54 -23.44 6.56
C SER A 86 -6.63 -24.48 6.84
N THR A 87 -6.44 -25.74 6.42
CA THR A 87 -7.41 -26.80 6.70
C THR A 87 -7.38 -27.20 8.17
N PRO A 88 -8.47 -27.02 8.93
CA PRO A 88 -8.51 -27.40 10.32
C PRO A 88 -8.31 -28.91 10.49
N TYR A 89 -7.45 -29.30 11.43
CA TYR A 89 -7.29 -30.70 11.84
C TYR A 89 -6.83 -30.79 13.28
N SER A 90 -7.18 -31.88 13.97
CA SER A 90 -6.79 -32.06 15.36
C SER A 90 -5.29 -32.32 15.50
N LYS A 91 -4.59 -31.41 16.18
CA LYS A 91 -3.18 -31.61 16.54
C LYS A 91 -3.01 -32.74 17.56
N LEU A 92 -4.05 -32.99 18.37
CA LEU A 92 -4.06 -34.07 19.35
C LEU A 92 -4.15 -35.46 18.72
N GLU A 93 -4.78 -35.58 17.54
CA GLU A 93 -4.76 -36.81 16.74
C GLU A 93 -3.43 -36.99 16.02
N ARG A 94 -2.89 -35.90 15.43
CA ARG A 94 -1.58 -35.91 14.75
C ARG A 94 -0.43 -36.22 15.72
N PHE A 95 -0.50 -35.71 16.95
CA PHE A 95 0.52 -35.86 17.98
C PHE A 95 -0.09 -36.30 19.33
N PRO A 96 -0.36 -37.61 19.51
CA PRO A 96 -1.08 -38.12 20.69
C PRO A 96 -0.41 -37.86 22.04
N ALA A 97 0.91 -37.63 22.05
CA ALA A 97 1.65 -37.29 23.26
C ALA A 97 1.15 -35.98 23.91
N MET A 98 0.64 -35.02 23.12
CA MET A 98 0.13 -33.73 23.61
C MET A 98 -1.00 -33.89 24.63
N LYS A 99 -1.88 -34.89 24.46
CA LYS A 99 -2.96 -35.19 25.42
C LYS A 99 -2.42 -35.51 26.81
N ARG A 100 -1.28 -36.20 26.90
CA ARG A 100 -0.65 -36.55 28.18
C ARG A 100 0.14 -35.38 28.76
N LEU A 101 0.89 -34.68 27.91
CA LEU A 101 1.73 -33.55 28.33
C LEU A 101 0.89 -32.39 28.90
N TRP A 102 -0.32 -32.18 28.35
CA TRP A 102 -1.23 -31.12 28.77
C TRP A 102 -2.40 -31.62 29.61
N ALA A 103 -2.30 -32.83 30.18
CA ALA A 103 -3.36 -33.41 30.99
C ALA A 103 -3.74 -32.47 32.14
N GLY A 104 -5.04 -32.19 32.28
CA GLY A 104 -5.57 -31.23 33.25
C GLY A 104 -5.75 -29.81 32.71
N TYR A 105 -5.41 -29.55 31.45
CA TYR A 105 -5.63 -28.26 30.79
C TYR A 105 -6.55 -28.39 29.56
N ALA A 106 -7.24 -27.31 29.19
CA ALA A 106 -8.22 -27.30 28.09
C ALA A 106 -7.62 -27.73 26.73
N PHE A 107 -6.34 -27.43 26.48
CA PHE A 107 -5.63 -27.85 25.28
C PHE A 107 -5.50 -29.38 25.13
N SER A 108 -5.66 -30.17 26.20
CA SER A 108 -5.69 -31.64 26.09
C SER A 108 -7.02 -32.18 25.57
N ILE A 109 -8.06 -31.34 25.53
CA ILE A 109 -9.40 -31.66 25.04
C ILE A 109 -9.53 -31.21 23.59
N ASP A 110 -9.20 -29.94 23.32
CA ASP A 110 -9.36 -29.34 22.00
C ASP A 110 -8.14 -28.49 21.61
N HIS A 111 -7.50 -28.86 20.50
CA HIS A 111 -6.41 -28.11 19.90
C HIS A 111 -6.26 -28.46 18.41
N HIS A 112 -6.63 -27.52 17.56
CA HIS A 112 -6.61 -27.67 16.10
C HIS A 112 -5.48 -26.84 15.45
N GLU A 113 -5.14 -27.20 14.21
CA GLU A 113 -4.54 -26.24 13.27
C GLU A 113 -5.51 -25.13 12.93
#